data_AF-A0ABD1YIN2-F1
#
_entry.id   AF-A0ABD1YIN2-F1
#
_cell.length_a   1.000
_cell.length_b   1.000
_cell.length_c   1.000
_cell.angle_alpha   90.00
_cell.angle_beta   90.00
_cell.angle_gamma   90.00
#
_symmetry.space_group_name_H-M   'P 1'
#
loop_
_entity.id
_entity.type
_entity.pdbx_description
1 polymer ?
#
loop_
_entity_poly.entity_id
_entity_poly.type
_entity_poly.pdbx_seq_one_letter_code
_entity_poly.pdbx_strand_id
1 'polypeptide(L)'
;MPMGVPMQLPPGLLSGVVRALPRTPSLPCTCISHTVVRSSLGFSEAKAPSQGSADVEFEALFARRSYDLFSTGKRTRGSRKNIGFVVRAEDGIERGGGRRGEPLKRFDSKGGLRRGLENHQLCECCQVGWSRINSDREISTSSTGVSAATSNTLFPTAENVAEKGTTVSIVGDMINYLNASWTPFHATAEAKRILLEAGFQQIREEDEWNVQPGGRYFFTRNMSSIFAFAVGKRYEDGKGFNVVAAHTDSPCPKLKPVSANTKAGFLSVGVQTYGGGLWHTWFDRDLSVAGRVLVNRKGRGVLHELVKIDRPIMRIPTLAIHLDRTVNTDGFKPNLESHLAPVLATQIKAELAHEGSNGAIYSLNKSHHPLLLQILSEELECKPGDIADFELNVCDVQPSCIGGARNEFIFSGRLDNLASSYCALRGLVDSCKDPGALTDETSIRVVALFDNEEVGSDSAQGAGSPTMFHAMKRIILCLNRGASSEGVVERTLRRSFLVSADMAHAVHPNYAERHEEHHQPKLHEGLVLKHNANQRYATTSITAFLFKEVARLAGVPTQEFVVRNDMGCGSTIGPILASGVGIRTVDCGMPQLSMHSVREMCGTKDVDLAYRHFMAFYQLFTSVDEKLQIDS
;
A
#
# COMPACT_ATOMS: atom_id res chain seq x y z
N MET A 1 5.91 53.20 48.38
CA MET A 1 6.14 52.22 49.47
C MET A 1 5.00 51.22 49.45
N PRO A 2 5.18 49.98 49.93
CA PRO A 2 6.39 49.12 49.97
C PRO A 2 6.16 47.84 49.12
N MET A 3 6.96 46.76 49.09
CA MET A 3 8.41 46.46 48.97
C MET A 3 8.49 44.97 48.52
N GLY A 4 9.52 44.41 47.89
CA GLY A 4 10.83 44.94 47.47
C GLY A 4 11.63 43.89 46.63
N VAL A 5 12.90 44.20 46.38
CA VAL A 5 13.95 43.39 45.68
C VAL A 5 15.03 42.98 46.74
N PRO A 6 16.23 42.36 46.49
CA PRO A 6 16.91 41.92 45.24
C PRO A 6 17.68 40.54 45.28
N MET A 7 18.29 40.17 44.13
CA MET A 7 19.63 39.54 43.88
C MET A 7 20.21 38.35 44.71
N GLN A 8 20.84 37.38 44.02
CA GLN A 8 22.32 37.20 43.96
C GLN A 8 22.83 36.17 42.90
N LEU A 9 24.15 36.15 42.65
CA LEU A 9 24.93 35.41 41.61
C LEU A 9 26.42 35.28 42.08
N PRO A 10 27.35 34.55 41.41
CA PRO A 10 27.25 33.49 40.39
C PRO A 10 27.65 32.13 41.04
N PRO A 11 28.81 31.42 40.83
CA PRO A 11 29.82 31.23 39.75
C PRO A 11 29.65 29.87 38.99
N GLY A 12 30.50 29.40 38.05
CA GLY A 12 31.62 29.99 37.29
C GLY A 12 32.53 28.96 36.58
N LEU A 13 33.30 29.42 35.57
CA LEU A 13 34.44 28.81 34.83
C LEU A 13 34.36 27.41 34.14
N LEU A 14 34.31 27.48 32.80
CA LEU A 14 35.29 26.95 31.82
C LEU A 14 35.86 25.51 31.94
N SER A 15 35.51 24.69 30.95
CA SER A 15 36.51 24.12 30.02
C SER A 15 35.89 23.91 28.64
N GLY A 16 36.69 23.76 27.58
CA GLY A 16 36.20 23.57 26.21
C GLY A 16 37.11 22.69 25.37
N VAL A 17 36.53 21.82 24.56
CA VAL A 17 37.23 20.97 23.58
C VAL A 17 36.46 20.98 22.27
N VAL A 18 37.14 21.30 21.17
CA VAL A 18 36.58 21.27 19.82
C VAL A 18 36.44 19.83 19.32
N ARG A 19 35.31 19.48 18.72
CA ARG A 19 35.19 18.33 17.79
C ARG A 19 34.50 18.74 16.49
N ALA A 20 34.86 18.05 15.41
CA ALA A 20 34.70 18.53 14.06
C ALA A 20 33.38 18.11 13.39
N LEU A 21 32.94 18.92 12.43
CA LEU A 21 31.93 18.56 11.44
C LEU A 21 32.45 17.42 10.52
N PRO A 22 31.63 16.42 10.17
CA PRO A 22 31.98 15.44 9.16
C PRO A 22 32.21 16.09 7.79
N ARG A 23 33.29 15.72 7.10
CA ARG A 23 33.55 16.14 5.72
C ARG A 23 32.89 15.18 4.73
N THR A 24 32.41 15.72 3.62
CA THR A 24 31.96 14.94 2.45
C THR A 24 33.12 14.09 1.88
N PRO A 25 32.88 12.81 1.52
CA PRO A 25 33.87 12.02 0.79
C PRO A 25 33.95 12.49 -0.68
N SER A 26 35.13 12.92 -1.12
CA SER A 26 35.42 13.16 -2.54
C SER A 26 35.92 11.87 -3.19
N LEU A 27 35.31 11.47 -4.30
CA LEU A 27 35.74 10.31 -5.09
C LEU A 27 37.02 10.62 -5.89
N PRO A 28 38.11 9.85 -5.74
CA PRO A 28 39.24 9.92 -6.66
C PRO A 28 38.96 9.06 -7.91
N CYS A 29 39.09 9.65 -9.10
CA CYS A 29 38.98 8.91 -10.35
C CYS A 29 40.26 8.10 -10.63
N THR A 30 40.19 6.77 -10.57
CA THR A 30 41.25 5.87 -11.03
C THR A 30 41.00 5.42 -12.47
N CYS A 31 41.71 6.03 -13.43
CA CYS A 31 41.70 5.56 -14.82
C CYS A 31 42.49 4.26 -14.94
N ILE A 32 41.80 3.13 -15.18
CA ILE A 32 42.45 1.84 -15.44
C ILE A 32 42.87 1.78 -16.91
N SER A 33 44.18 1.80 -17.17
CA SER A 33 44.76 1.58 -18.49
C SER A 33 44.88 0.09 -18.80
N HIS A 34 44.10 -0.40 -19.77
CA HIS A 34 44.20 -1.79 -20.24
C HIS A 34 45.52 -2.02 -20.99
N THR A 35 46.53 -2.53 -20.29
CA THR A 35 47.75 -3.05 -20.92
C THR A 35 47.54 -4.51 -21.30
N VAL A 36 47.46 -4.81 -22.60
CA VAL A 36 47.33 -6.18 -23.11
C VAL A 36 48.69 -6.87 -23.09
N VAL A 37 48.87 -7.84 -22.19
CA VAL A 37 50.03 -8.74 -22.20
C VAL A 37 49.62 -10.09 -22.79
N ARG A 38 50.14 -10.41 -23.98
CA ARG A 38 50.17 -11.78 -24.49
C ARG A 38 51.41 -12.49 -23.96
N SER A 39 51.24 -13.66 -23.35
CA SER A 39 52.33 -14.62 -23.12
C SER A 39 51.81 -16.03 -23.41
N SER A 40 52.55 -16.79 -24.23
CA SER A 40 52.08 -18.04 -24.83
C SER A 40 52.88 -19.26 -24.36
N LEU A 41 52.16 -20.37 -24.17
CA LEU A 41 52.63 -21.77 -24.20
C LEU A 41 53.63 -22.23 -23.12
N GLY A 42 53.28 -23.36 -22.49
CA GLY A 42 54.16 -24.18 -21.66
C GLY A 42 53.47 -25.52 -21.39
N PHE A 43 53.95 -26.60 -22.03
CA PHE A 43 53.43 -27.96 -21.89
C PHE A 43 54.26 -28.76 -20.85
N SER A 44 53.61 -29.58 -20.04
CA SER A 44 54.25 -30.76 -19.43
C SER A 44 53.20 -31.79 -19.00
N GLU A 45 53.35 -33.04 -19.44
CA GLU A 45 52.54 -34.17 -19.01
C GLU A 45 53.06 -34.75 -17.67
N ALA A 46 52.18 -35.38 -16.88
CA ALA A 46 52.57 -36.32 -15.82
C ALA A 46 51.51 -37.43 -15.68
N LYS A 47 51.96 -38.67 -15.46
CA LYS A 47 51.14 -39.89 -15.49
C LYS A 47 50.46 -40.19 -14.14
N ALA A 48 49.33 -40.89 -14.21
CA ALA A 48 48.76 -41.63 -13.08
C ALA A 48 49.44 -43.02 -12.91
N PRO A 49 49.31 -43.63 -11.72
CA PRO A 49 49.19 -45.08 -11.55
C PRO A 49 47.76 -45.48 -11.15
N SER A 50 47.48 -46.79 -11.05
CA SER A 50 46.13 -47.36 -11.12
C SER A 50 45.88 -48.57 -10.20
N GLN A 51 44.61 -48.97 -10.12
CA GLN A 51 44.06 -50.25 -9.61
C GLN A 51 43.83 -50.40 -8.09
N GLY A 52 42.78 -51.17 -7.77
CA GLY A 52 42.21 -51.38 -6.43
C GLY A 52 40.73 -51.79 -6.55
N SER A 53 40.47 -53.01 -7.00
CA SER A 53 39.12 -53.54 -7.30
C SER A 53 38.50 -54.31 -6.12
N ALA A 54 37.18 -54.21 -5.96
CA ALA A 54 36.38 -55.12 -5.14
C ALA A 54 34.94 -55.19 -5.67
N ASP A 55 34.53 -56.37 -6.12
CA ASP A 55 33.16 -56.67 -6.56
C ASP A 55 32.28 -57.11 -5.37
N VAL A 56 31.03 -56.64 -5.30
CA VAL A 56 29.96 -57.25 -4.50
C VAL A 56 28.63 -57.08 -5.24
N GLU A 57 28.05 -58.18 -5.71
CA GLU A 57 26.64 -58.24 -6.15
C GLU A 57 25.71 -58.23 -4.92
N PHE A 58 24.47 -57.74 -5.05
CA PHE A 58 23.32 -58.44 -4.48
C PHE A 58 21.99 -58.06 -5.16
N GLU A 59 21.02 -58.96 -5.08
CA GLU A 59 19.76 -58.98 -5.83
C GLU A 59 18.69 -57.96 -5.38
N ALA A 60 17.71 -57.74 -6.26
CA ALA A 60 16.43 -57.13 -5.91
C ALA A 60 15.36 -58.22 -5.65
N LEU A 61 14.58 -58.11 -4.56
CA LEU A 61 13.47 -59.03 -4.29
C LEU A 61 12.25 -58.33 -3.67
N PHE A 62 11.06 -58.75 -4.11
CA PHE A 62 9.76 -58.31 -3.61
C PHE A 62 9.38 -58.98 -2.28
N ALA A 63 8.74 -58.23 -1.37
CA ALA A 63 7.83 -58.81 -0.39
C ALA A 63 6.70 -57.84 0.01
N ARG A 64 5.44 -58.24 -0.23
CA ARG A 64 4.28 -57.74 0.53
C ARG A 64 4.09 -58.63 1.75
N ARG A 65 3.62 -58.08 2.88
CA ARG A 65 2.64 -58.77 3.74
C ARG A 65 1.85 -57.82 4.62
N SER A 66 0.53 -58.03 4.63
CA SER A 66 -0.40 -57.46 5.61
C SER A 66 -0.41 -58.31 6.87
N TYR A 67 -0.84 -57.73 8.00
CA TYR A 67 -1.45 -58.50 9.08
C TYR A 67 -2.66 -57.73 9.63
N ASP A 68 -3.78 -58.43 9.67
CA ASP A 68 -5.01 -58.05 10.36
C ASP A 68 -5.27 -59.06 11.49
N LEU A 69 -6.21 -58.68 12.37
CA LEU A 69 -7.09 -59.47 13.25
C LEU A 69 -6.94 -59.31 14.78
N PHE A 70 -8.04 -58.84 15.42
CA PHE A 70 -8.76 -59.35 16.63
C PHE A 70 -7.95 -59.71 17.92
N SER A 71 -8.42 -59.63 19.18
CA SER A 71 -9.70 -59.28 19.88
C SER A 71 -9.37 -59.17 21.40
N THR A 72 -10.15 -58.63 22.37
CA THR A 72 -11.37 -57.80 22.48
C THR A 72 -11.40 -57.16 23.90
N GLY A 73 -12.20 -56.11 24.16
CA GLY A 73 -12.39 -55.56 25.53
C GLY A 73 -13.70 -54.76 25.70
N LYS A 74 -14.28 -54.72 26.91
CA LYS A 74 -15.64 -54.16 27.17
C LYS A 74 -15.65 -52.89 28.05
N ARG A 75 -16.40 -51.89 27.58
CA ARG A 75 -17.27 -50.91 28.30
C ARG A 75 -16.88 -50.41 29.71
N THR A 76 -16.84 -49.08 29.84
CA THR A 76 -17.52 -48.32 30.92
C THR A 76 -18.21 -47.06 30.34
N ARG A 77 -19.03 -46.35 31.15
CA ARG A 77 -19.88 -45.22 30.72
C ARG A 77 -19.26 -43.85 31.11
N GLY A 78 -19.54 -42.79 30.34
CA GLY A 78 -19.18 -41.41 30.72
C GLY A 78 -19.85 -40.33 29.84
N SER A 79 -20.82 -39.62 30.41
CA SER A 79 -21.64 -38.52 29.84
C SER A 79 -21.06 -37.62 28.72
N ARG A 80 -21.88 -37.32 27.72
CA ARG A 80 -21.91 -36.03 26.99
C ARG A 80 -23.32 -35.43 27.06
N LYS A 81 -23.42 -34.09 27.09
CA LYS A 81 -24.69 -33.34 27.11
C LYS A 81 -25.13 -32.97 25.69
N ASN A 82 -26.43 -32.88 25.47
CA ASN A 82 -27.02 -32.30 24.26
C ASN A 82 -27.00 -30.77 24.32
N ILE A 83 -26.70 -30.12 23.20
CA ILE A 83 -27.44 -28.94 22.71
C ILE A 83 -27.69 -29.20 21.22
N GLY A 84 -28.93 -29.05 20.76
CA GLY A 84 -29.32 -29.26 19.36
C GLY A 84 -29.62 -27.93 18.66
N PHE A 85 -29.40 -27.89 17.35
CA PHE A 85 -29.87 -26.78 16.52
C PHE A 85 -31.31 -27.04 16.06
N VAL A 86 -32.13 -25.98 16.08
CA VAL A 86 -33.51 -26.00 15.60
C VAL A 86 -33.53 -25.47 14.17
N VAL A 87 -34.13 -26.24 13.26
CA VAL A 87 -34.60 -25.75 11.96
C VAL A 87 -36.12 -25.72 12.01
N ARG A 88 -36.73 -24.56 11.77
CA ARG A 88 -38.18 -24.46 11.60
C ARG A 88 -38.55 -24.91 10.18
N ALA A 89 -39.66 -25.62 10.07
CA ALA A 89 -40.41 -25.81 8.83
C ALA A 89 -41.78 -25.15 9.02
N GLU A 90 -42.31 -24.55 7.95
CA GLU A 90 -43.72 -24.17 7.82
C GLU A 90 -44.17 -24.59 6.41
N ASP A 91 -45.32 -25.27 6.33
CA ASP A 91 -45.87 -25.84 5.09
C ASP A 91 -46.77 -24.85 4.32
N GLY A 92 -46.72 -24.89 2.99
CA GLY A 92 -47.30 -23.84 2.12
C GLY A 92 -47.80 -24.30 0.73
N ILE A 93 -48.51 -25.43 0.70
CA ILE A 93 -49.46 -25.90 -0.34
C ILE A 93 -50.17 -24.72 -1.07
N GLU A 94 -50.31 -24.62 -2.41
CA GLU A 94 -50.47 -25.67 -3.45
C GLU A 94 -50.30 -25.19 -4.93
N ARG A 95 -50.17 -26.16 -5.88
CA ARG A 95 -50.39 -26.18 -7.37
C ARG A 95 -49.58 -25.22 -8.30
N GLY A 96 -49.00 -25.79 -9.36
CA GLY A 96 -48.36 -25.03 -10.47
C GLY A 96 -48.09 -25.82 -11.78
N GLY A 97 -47.68 -27.10 -11.70
CA GLY A 97 -47.55 -28.01 -12.86
C GLY A 97 -46.28 -27.85 -13.73
N GLY A 98 -45.97 -28.86 -14.58
CA GLY A 98 -44.97 -28.70 -15.65
C GLY A 98 -43.80 -29.71 -15.77
N ARG A 99 -44.09 -31.02 -15.89
CA ARG A 99 -43.27 -32.06 -16.58
C ARG A 99 -41.71 -31.99 -16.54
N ARG A 100 -41.15 -32.88 -15.71
CA ARG A 100 -40.24 -34.01 -16.07
C ARG A 100 -39.08 -33.79 -17.06
N GLY A 101 -37.85 -34.06 -16.58
CA GLY A 101 -36.68 -34.42 -17.40
C GLY A 101 -35.45 -34.71 -16.52
N GLU A 102 -35.12 -35.98 -16.28
CA GLU A 102 -33.92 -36.38 -15.50
C GLU A 102 -32.64 -36.44 -16.37
N PRO A 103 -31.44 -36.29 -15.76
CA PRO A 103 -30.19 -36.08 -16.48
C PRO A 103 -29.42 -37.39 -16.79
N LEU A 104 -28.55 -37.36 -17.80
CA LEU A 104 -27.58 -38.44 -18.03
C LEU A 104 -26.18 -37.95 -18.47
N LYS A 105 -25.25 -38.11 -17.53
CA LYS A 105 -23.85 -38.61 -17.64
C LYS A 105 -22.88 -38.05 -18.70
N ARG A 106 -21.69 -37.75 -18.18
CA ARG A 106 -20.37 -37.69 -18.85
C ARG A 106 -20.22 -38.60 -20.08
N PHE A 107 -19.42 -38.14 -21.03
CA PHE A 107 -18.46 -38.99 -21.74
C PHE A 107 -17.06 -38.36 -21.72
N ASP A 108 -16.04 -39.20 -21.81
CA ASP A 108 -14.61 -38.86 -21.89
C ASP A 108 -14.03 -39.63 -23.09
N SER A 109 -13.16 -39.00 -23.88
CA SER A 109 -12.47 -39.68 -24.99
C SER A 109 -11.21 -38.94 -25.44
N LYS A 110 -10.21 -39.70 -25.89
CA LYS A 110 -8.88 -39.22 -26.32
C LYS A 110 -8.75 -39.27 -27.84
N GLY A 111 -7.97 -38.35 -28.39
CA GLY A 111 -7.45 -38.36 -29.77
C GLY A 111 -7.61 -37.01 -30.46
N GLY A 112 -6.75 -36.61 -31.41
CA GLY A 112 -5.51 -37.26 -31.86
C GLY A 112 -5.22 -37.00 -33.35
N LEU A 113 -3.94 -36.79 -33.67
CA LEU A 113 -3.32 -36.74 -35.01
C LEU A 113 -3.43 -35.45 -35.87
N ARG A 114 -2.23 -34.98 -36.26
CA ARG A 114 -1.78 -34.50 -37.60
C ARG A 114 -2.10 -33.08 -38.09
N ARG A 115 -1.03 -32.28 -38.08
CA ARG A 115 -0.37 -31.62 -39.25
C ARG A 115 -1.29 -31.11 -40.38
N GLY A 116 -1.37 -29.78 -40.49
CA GLY A 116 -1.39 -29.07 -41.77
C GLY A 116 -0.11 -28.21 -41.89
N LEU A 117 0.54 -28.25 -43.03
CA LEU A 117 1.67 -27.38 -43.40
C LEU A 117 1.22 -26.62 -44.64
N GLU A 118 1.32 -25.30 -44.66
CA GLU A 118 1.44 -24.57 -45.92
C GLU A 118 2.16 -23.24 -45.69
N ASN A 119 3.19 -23.01 -46.50
CA ASN A 119 3.90 -21.74 -46.57
C ASN A 119 3.24 -20.88 -47.64
N HIS A 120 3.17 -19.56 -47.44
CA HIS A 120 3.37 -18.66 -48.56
C HIS A 120 4.28 -17.50 -48.17
N GLN A 121 5.27 -17.26 -49.03
CA GLN A 121 6.31 -16.26 -48.90
C GLN A 121 6.34 -15.49 -50.23
N LEU A 122 6.61 -14.17 -50.17
CA LEU A 122 7.07 -13.19 -51.18
C LEU A 122 6.71 -11.80 -50.60
N CYS A 123 7.62 -10.82 -50.45
CA CYS A 123 8.25 -9.95 -51.47
C CYS A 123 7.25 -9.01 -52.19
N GLU A 124 7.54 -7.73 -52.45
CA GLU A 124 8.83 -6.99 -52.46
C GLU A 124 8.77 -5.61 -51.75
N CYS A 125 9.89 -4.87 -51.76
CA CYS A 125 9.99 -3.48 -51.31
C CYS A 125 9.67 -2.46 -52.43
N CYS A 126 9.31 -1.23 -52.06
CA CYS A 126 9.69 -0.03 -52.81
C CYS A 126 9.77 1.21 -51.91
N GLN A 127 10.74 2.08 -52.18
CA GLN A 127 10.85 3.43 -51.59
C GLN A 127 10.27 4.47 -52.54
N VAL A 128 9.51 5.45 -52.04
CA VAL A 128 9.58 6.83 -52.53
C VAL A 128 9.36 7.76 -51.34
N GLY A 129 10.14 8.84 -51.24
CA GLY A 129 9.87 9.96 -50.34
C GLY A 129 9.93 11.28 -51.10
N TRP A 130 9.11 12.25 -50.71
CA TRP A 130 9.17 13.64 -51.21
C TRP A 130 8.85 14.63 -50.08
N SER A 131 9.27 15.89 -50.24
CA SER A 131 9.46 16.83 -49.13
C SER A 131 8.83 18.21 -49.34
N ARG A 132 8.28 18.79 -48.26
CA ARG A 132 7.94 20.22 -48.05
C ARG A 132 6.88 20.84 -48.97
N ILE A 133 6.00 21.66 -48.40
CA ILE A 133 5.93 23.13 -48.62
C ILE A 133 4.83 23.72 -47.70
N ASN A 134 5.02 24.97 -47.26
CA ASN A 134 4.01 25.73 -46.50
C ASN A 134 2.93 26.31 -47.43
N SER A 135 1.73 26.56 -46.90
CA SER A 135 0.94 27.72 -47.32
C SER A 135 -0.02 28.18 -46.23
N ASP A 136 0.28 29.33 -45.61
CA ASP A 136 -0.69 30.07 -44.83
C ASP A 136 -1.83 30.57 -45.73
N ARG A 137 -3.05 30.65 -45.18
CA ARG A 137 -4.16 31.42 -45.78
C ARG A 137 -4.98 32.10 -44.71
N GLU A 138 -4.72 33.38 -44.53
CA GLU A 138 -5.69 34.31 -43.94
C GLU A 138 -6.92 34.38 -44.86
N ILE A 139 -8.12 34.42 -44.26
CA ILE A 139 -9.34 34.84 -44.95
C ILE A 139 -10.05 35.86 -44.07
N SER A 140 -10.02 37.12 -44.49
CA SER A 140 -10.70 38.23 -43.83
C SER A 140 -12.14 38.39 -44.37
N THR A 141 -13.14 38.38 -43.49
CA THR A 141 -14.53 38.77 -43.86
C THR A 141 -15.16 39.71 -42.84
N SER A 142 -15.20 40.99 -43.21
CA SER A 142 -16.26 41.98 -42.96
C SER A 142 -17.08 41.91 -41.65
N SER A 143 -16.99 42.97 -40.86
CA SER A 143 -17.89 43.28 -39.75
C SER A 143 -19.32 43.61 -40.18
N THR A 144 -20.31 43.13 -39.40
CA THR A 144 -21.62 43.80 -39.24
C THR A 144 -21.96 43.82 -37.75
N GLY A 145 -22.08 45.03 -37.17
CA GLY A 145 -22.40 45.20 -35.75
C GLY A 145 -23.90 45.33 -35.50
N VAL A 146 -24.39 44.71 -34.42
CA VAL A 146 -25.72 44.94 -33.83
C VAL A 146 -25.53 45.10 -32.33
N SER A 147 -26.03 46.20 -31.75
CA SER A 147 -25.88 46.47 -30.32
C SER A 147 -27.01 45.85 -29.49
N ALA A 148 -26.69 45.23 -28.36
CA ALA A 148 -27.67 44.83 -27.36
C ALA A 148 -27.18 45.13 -25.93
N ALA A 149 -28.14 45.47 -25.07
CA ALA A 149 -28.04 45.94 -23.69
C ALA A 149 -26.88 45.43 -22.80
N THR A 150 -26.30 46.35 -22.03
CA THR A 150 -25.47 46.06 -20.86
C THR A 150 -26.30 45.45 -19.72
N SER A 151 -25.88 44.29 -19.19
CA SER A 151 -26.25 43.83 -17.85
C SER A 151 -24.99 43.47 -17.06
N ASN A 152 -24.71 44.21 -15.97
CA ASN A 152 -23.53 43.97 -15.15
C ASN A 152 -23.68 42.68 -14.33
N THR A 153 -22.96 41.63 -14.74
CA THR A 153 -22.72 40.43 -13.93
C THR A 153 -21.23 40.31 -13.66
N LEU A 154 -20.84 40.51 -12.40
CA LEU A 154 -19.45 40.43 -11.94
C LEU A 154 -19.00 38.96 -11.83
N PHE A 155 -18.69 38.35 -12.97
CA PHE A 155 -17.96 37.09 -13.03
C PHE A 155 -16.45 37.35 -12.91
N PRO A 156 -15.71 36.63 -12.04
CA PRO A 156 -14.27 36.52 -12.18
C PRO A 156 -13.97 35.66 -13.42
N THR A 157 -13.34 36.23 -14.45
CA THR A 157 -12.85 35.46 -15.60
C THR A 157 -11.70 34.55 -15.18
N ALA A 158 -11.56 33.40 -15.85
CA ALA A 158 -10.57 32.37 -15.51
C ALA A 158 -9.10 32.83 -15.60
N GLU A 159 -8.84 33.97 -16.24
CA GLU A 159 -7.51 34.54 -16.46
C GLU A 159 -6.83 35.01 -15.15
N ASN A 160 -7.61 35.34 -14.11
CA ASN A 160 -7.05 35.81 -12.82
C ASN A 160 -6.63 34.70 -11.84
N VAL A 161 -6.68 33.42 -12.25
CA VAL A 161 -6.21 32.27 -11.45
C VAL A 161 -5.01 31.55 -12.10
N ALA A 162 -4.77 31.77 -13.39
CA ALA A 162 -3.74 31.05 -14.15
C ALA A 162 -2.29 31.55 -13.93
N GLU A 163 -2.08 32.80 -13.48
CA GLU A 163 -0.76 33.40 -13.31
C GLU A 163 -0.44 33.82 -11.85
N LYS A 164 -0.14 32.85 -10.98
CA LYS A 164 0.86 33.01 -9.89
C LYS A 164 1.19 31.68 -9.20
N GLY A 165 2.50 31.41 -9.09
CA GLY A 165 3.05 30.35 -8.25
C GLY A 165 3.37 29.07 -9.01
N THR A 166 4.66 28.88 -9.34
CA THR A 166 5.20 27.55 -9.64
C THR A 166 4.98 26.68 -8.40
N THR A 167 4.05 25.72 -8.47
CA THR A 167 3.74 24.87 -7.32
C THR A 167 4.97 24.05 -6.95
N VAL A 168 5.41 24.12 -5.70
CA VAL A 168 6.58 23.37 -5.24
C VAL A 168 6.25 21.89 -5.27
N SER A 169 6.99 21.12 -6.08
CA SER A 169 6.81 19.67 -6.22
C SER A 169 7.01 18.96 -4.88
N ILE A 170 6.07 18.08 -4.51
CA ILE A 170 6.14 17.31 -3.26
C ILE A 170 6.78 15.93 -3.42
N VAL A 171 7.23 15.58 -4.63
CA VAL A 171 7.86 14.28 -4.96
C VAL A 171 9.00 13.91 -4.00
N GLY A 172 9.84 14.88 -3.61
CA GLY A 172 10.93 14.67 -2.66
C GLY A 172 10.42 14.32 -1.26
N ASP A 173 9.40 15.03 -0.78
CA ASP A 173 8.77 14.77 0.52
C ASP A 173 8.04 13.41 0.52
N MET A 174 7.41 13.00 -0.58
CA MET A 174 6.81 11.68 -0.71
C MET A 174 7.86 10.56 -0.67
N ILE A 175 9.03 10.76 -1.28
CA ILE A 175 10.13 9.79 -1.22
C ILE A 175 10.69 9.69 0.21
N ASN A 176 10.75 10.78 0.95
CA ASN A 176 11.08 10.75 2.39
C ASN A 176 10.01 9.98 3.18
N TYR A 177 8.73 10.24 2.93
CA TYR A 177 7.60 9.52 3.54
C TYR A 177 7.66 8.01 3.28
N LEU A 178 7.90 7.58 2.04
CA LEU A 178 8.02 6.17 1.65
C LEU A 178 9.22 5.48 2.31
N ASN A 179 10.34 6.18 2.45
CA ASN A 179 11.57 5.67 3.09
C ASN A 179 11.46 5.57 4.62
N ALA A 180 10.64 6.40 5.27
CA ALA A 180 10.28 6.25 6.68
C ALA A 180 9.21 5.15 6.89
N SER A 181 8.23 5.08 5.99
CA SER A 181 7.02 4.27 6.11
C SER A 181 7.23 2.83 5.61
N TRP A 182 7.99 2.02 6.36
CA TRP A 182 8.26 0.62 6.00
C TRP A 182 7.08 -0.34 6.25
N THR A 183 6.18 0.01 7.18
CA THR A 183 4.99 -0.78 7.55
C THR A 183 3.80 0.13 7.87
N PRO A 184 2.55 -0.39 8.00
CA PRO A 184 1.39 0.40 8.42
C PRO A 184 1.62 1.19 9.71
N PHE A 185 2.34 0.59 10.65
CA PHE A 185 2.69 1.22 11.92
C PHE A 185 3.63 2.44 11.75
N HIS A 186 4.55 2.37 10.80
CA HIS A 186 5.43 3.50 10.46
C HIS A 186 4.70 4.56 9.62
N ALA A 187 3.89 4.14 8.65
CA ALA A 187 3.05 5.03 7.84
C ALA A 187 2.11 5.89 8.69
N THR A 188 1.47 5.29 9.69
CA THR A 188 0.60 5.98 10.65
C THR A 188 1.38 6.84 11.63
N ALA A 189 2.55 6.41 12.11
CA ALA A 189 3.40 7.23 12.98
C ALA A 189 3.92 8.49 12.27
N GLU A 190 4.34 8.35 11.01
CA GLU A 190 4.80 9.47 10.17
C GLU A 190 3.63 10.39 9.77
N ALA A 191 2.45 9.83 9.45
CA ALA A 191 1.25 10.63 9.24
C ALA A 191 0.86 11.44 10.49
N LYS A 192 0.95 10.83 11.68
CA LYS A 192 0.79 11.50 12.97
C LYS A 192 1.84 12.61 13.18
N ARG A 193 3.11 12.40 12.81
CA ARG A 193 4.17 13.42 12.90
C ARG A 193 3.80 14.65 12.06
N ILE A 194 3.44 14.44 10.80
CA ILE A 194 3.03 15.48 9.85
C ILE A 194 1.81 16.27 10.36
N LEU A 195 0.81 15.58 10.94
CA LEU A 195 -0.38 16.22 11.52
C LEU A 195 -0.08 17.07 12.76
N LEU A 196 0.81 16.59 13.65
CA LEU A 196 1.23 17.34 14.83
C LEU A 196 2.02 18.60 14.44
N GLU A 197 2.92 18.50 13.45
CA GLU A 197 3.68 19.64 12.92
C GLU A 197 2.79 20.66 12.19
N ALA A 198 1.73 20.19 11.52
CA ALA A 198 0.68 21.04 10.98
C ALA A 198 -0.21 21.70 12.06
N GLY A 199 -0.10 21.27 13.33
CA GLY A 199 -0.89 21.77 14.45
C GLY A 199 -2.32 21.20 14.53
N PHE A 200 -2.51 19.93 14.14
CA PHE A 200 -3.72 19.17 14.46
C PHE A 200 -3.58 18.57 15.87
N GLN A 201 -4.65 18.62 16.66
CA GLN A 201 -4.68 18.05 18.01
C GLN A 201 -4.93 16.54 17.96
N GLN A 202 -4.07 15.73 18.61
CA GLN A 202 -4.42 14.34 18.84
C GLN A 202 -5.55 14.24 19.87
N ILE A 203 -6.60 13.50 19.53
CA ILE A 203 -7.67 13.08 20.45
C ILE A 203 -7.61 11.55 20.64
N ARG A 204 -8.12 11.05 21.77
CA ARG A 204 -8.25 9.61 22.05
C ARG A 204 -9.69 9.20 21.82
N GLU A 205 -9.89 8.00 21.26
CA GLU A 205 -11.25 7.48 21.02
C GLU A 205 -11.94 6.99 22.30
N GLU A 206 -11.17 6.72 23.35
CA GLU A 206 -11.63 6.28 24.67
C GLU A 206 -12.18 7.44 25.52
N ASP A 207 -11.76 8.67 25.22
CA ASP A 207 -12.12 9.88 25.97
C ASP A 207 -13.33 10.60 25.35
N GLU A 208 -13.97 11.50 26.11
CA GLU A 208 -14.97 12.44 25.58
C GLU A 208 -14.34 13.45 24.60
N TRP A 209 -15.12 13.93 23.63
CA TRP A 209 -14.62 14.77 22.54
C TRP A 209 -15.15 16.21 22.61
N ASN A 210 -14.23 17.18 22.63
CA ASN A 210 -14.52 18.61 22.52
C ASN A 210 -14.10 19.14 21.14
N VAL A 211 -14.87 18.76 20.12
CA VAL A 211 -14.67 19.20 18.73
C VAL A 211 -15.35 20.55 18.51
N GLN A 212 -14.62 21.52 17.94
CA GLN A 212 -15.09 22.89 17.73
C GLN A 212 -14.94 23.34 16.26
N PRO A 213 -15.81 24.24 15.74
CA PRO A 213 -15.65 24.87 14.43
C PRO A 213 -14.31 25.60 14.29
N GLY A 214 -13.63 25.42 13.16
CA GLY A 214 -12.24 25.87 12.94
C GLY A 214 -11.17 24.99 13.60
N GLY A 215 -11.56 23.97 14.39
CA GLY A 215 -10.66 23.02 15.02
C GLY A 215 -10.15 21.95 14.04
N ARG A 216 -8.95 21.42 14.34
CA ARG A 216 -8.24 20.44 13.52
C ARG A 216 -7.75 19.31 14.42
N TYR A 217 -8.17 18.07 14.16
CA TYR A 217 -8.03 16.96 15.09
C TYR A 217 -7.67 15.65 14.39
N PHE A 218 -7.08 14.69 15.11
CA PHE A 218 -6.90 13.33 14.61
C PHE A 218 -6.86 12.27 15.71
N PHE A 219 -7.13 11.02 15.37
CA PHE A 219 -6.90 9.86 16.22
C PHE A 219 -6.29 8.70 15.41
N THR A 220 -5.72 7.72 16.11
CA THR A 220 -5.08 6.52 15.52
C THR A 220 -5.63 5.25 16.14
N ARG A 221 -6.02 4.26 15.33
CA ARG A 221 -6.45 2.92 15.80
C ARG A 221 -5.38 1.87 15.47
N ASN A 222 -5.13 0.95 16.41
CA ASN A 222 -4.12 -0.12 16.31
C ASN A 222 -2.67 0.34 16.00
N MET A 223 -2.37 1.65 16.08
CA MET A 223 -1.17 2.27 15.47
C MET A 223 -1.04 2.10 13.95
N SER A 224 -1.96 1.43 13.25
CA SER A 224 -1.87 1.16 11.82
C SER A 224 -2.87 1.95 10.97
N SER A 225 -3.97 2.44 11.56
CA SER A 225 -4.92 3.34 10.88
C SER A 225 -4.97 4.71 11.55
N ILE A 226 -5.24 5.76 10.77
CA ILE A 226 -5.34 7.15 11.22
C ILE A 226 -6.51 7.89 10.55
N PHE A 227 -7.28 8.63 11.35
CA PHE A 227 -8.40 9.45 10.90
C PHE A 227 -8.17 10.88 11.38
N ALA A 228 -8.04 11.82 10.44
CA ALA A 228 -7.76 13.22 10.72
C ALA A 228 -8.75 14.13 9.99
N PHE A 229 -9.19 15.20 10.65
CA PHE A 229 -10.25 16.06 10.16
C PHE A 229 -10.07 17.53 10.58
N ALA A 230 -10.56 18.43 9.73
CA ALA A 230 -10.61 19.86 9.96
C ALA A 230 -12.04 20.37 9.78
N VAL A 231 -12.58 21.04 10.80
CA VAL A 231 -13.96 21.51 10.83
C VAL A 231 -14.03 22.93 10.28
N GLY A 232 -14.90 23.20 9.31
CA GLY A 232 -15.16 24.55 8.84
C GLY A 232 -15.58 25.50 9.97
N LYS A 233 -15.10 26.75 9.94
CA LYS A 233 -15.43 27.77 10.95
C LYS A 233 -16.88 28.24 10.84
N ARG A 234 -17.48 28.07 9.65
CA ARG A 234 -18.91 28.26 9.36
C ARG A 234 -19.65 26.93 9.17
N TYR A 235 -19.23 25.88 9.88
CA TYR A 235 -19.98 24.62 9.91
C TYR A 235 -21.41 24.86 10.42
N GLU A 236 -22.38 24.29 9.71
CA GLU A 236 -23.81 24.34 9.98
C GLU A 236 -24.37 22.91 10.06
N ASP A 237 -25.35 22.68 10.93
CA ASP A 237 -25.91 21.34 11.16
C ASP A 237 -26.45 20.71 9.86
N GLY A 238 -25.86 19.59 9.46
CA GLY A 238 -26.19 18.92 8.21
C GLY A 238 -25.34 19.34 7.00
N LYS A 239 -24.23 20.08 7.15
CA LYS A 239 -23.21 20.22 6.09
C LYS A 239 -22.28 18.99 6.10
N GLY A 240 -21.90 18.52 4.90
CA GLY A 240 -21.27 17.20 4.71
C GLY A 240 -19.80 17.09 5.15
N PHE A 241 -19.30 15.84 5.10
CA PHE A 241 -17.87 15.54 5.13
C PHE A 241 -17.32 15.42 3.71
N ASN A 242 -16.23 16.12 3.43
CA ASN A 242 -15.42 16.01 2.21
C ASN A 242 -14.25 15.06 2.54
N VAL A 243 -14.40 13.78 2.21
CA VAL A 243 -13.47 12.71 2.65
C VAL A 243 -12.58 12.25 1.51
N VAL A 244 -11.28 12.11 1.78
CA VAL A 244 -10.39 11.26 0.97
C VAL A 244 -9.94 10.09 1.85
N ALA A 245 -10.12 8.86 1.39
CA ALA A 245 -9.71 7.66 2.09
C ALA A 245 -8.71 6.85 1.26
N ALA A 246 -7.75 6.21 1.92
CA ALA A 246 -6.72 5.36 1.31
C ALA A 246 -6.27 4.29 2.33
N HIS A 247 -5.24 3.50 2.03
CA HIS A 247 -4.67 2.54 2.99
C HIS A 247 -3.15 2.67 3.21
N THR A 248 -2.74 2.13 4.36
CA THR A 248 -1.40 2.20 4.95
C THR A 248 -0.62 0.90 4.80
N ASP A 249 -1.29 -0.17 4.35
CA ASP A 249 -0.72 -1.49 4.11
C ASP A 249 -0.48 -1.78 2.61
N SER A 250 0.36 -2.79 2.41
CA SER A 250 0.85 -3.29 1.12
C SER A 250 1.17 -4.79 1.28
N PRO A 251 1.30 -5.57 0.19
CA PRO A 251 1.60 -6.98 0.28
C PRO A 251 3.03 -7.22 0.78
N CYS A 252 3.20 -8.17 1.71
CA CYS A 252 4.51 -8.49 2.26
C CYS A 252 4.56 -9.89 2.90
N PRO A 253 5.74 -10.51 3.03
CA PRO A 253 5.94 -11.58 3.99
C PRO A 253 5.92 -10.98 5.39
N LYS A 254 5.00 -11.42 6.26
CA LYS A 254 5.01 -11.10 7.69
C LYS A 254 5.61 -12.27 8.46
N LEU A 255 6.27 -12.02 9.59
CA LEU A 255 6.80 -13.11 10.43
C LEU A 255 5.65 -13.96 10.99
N LYS A 256 5.89 -15.27 11.14
CA LYS A 256 5.00 -16.18 11.86
C LYS A 256 5.20 -16.04 13.38
N PRO A 257 4.15 -16.20 14.22
CA PRO A 257 4.28 -16.24 15.68
C PRO A 257 5.22 -17.34 16.20
N VAL A 258 5.47 -18.38 15.38
CA VAL A 258 6.62 -19.28 15.51
C VAL A 258 7.41 -19.18 14.21
N SER A 259 8.56 -18.50 14.26
CA SER A 259 9.42 -18.22 13.11
C SER A 259 10.80 -18.90 13.18
N ALA A 260 11.17 -19.53 14.30
CA ALA A 260 12.40 -20.31 14.39
C ALA A 260 12.35 -21.56 13.48
N ASN A 261 13.07 -21.52 12.35
CA ASN A 261 13.26 -22.67 11.47
C ASN A 261 14.76 -22.93 11.25
N THR A 262 15.19 -24.19 11.31
CA THR A 262 16.59 -24.59 11.13
C THR A 262 16.68 -25.72 10.12
N LYS A 263 17.42 -25.51 9.02
CA LYS A 263 17.52 -26.48 7.92
C LYS A 263 18.87 -26.38 7.23
N ALA A 264 19.50 -27.53 6.97
CA ALA A 264 20.74 -27.64 6.18
C ALA A 264 21.89 -26.70 6.62
N GLY A 265 22.08 -26.48 7.93
CA GLY A 265 23.11 -25.59 8.47
C GLY A 265 22.71 -24.11 8.57
N PHE A 266 21.50 -23.73 8.13
CA PHE A 266 20.99 -22.37 8.16
C PHE A 266 19.89 -22.17 9.22
N LEU A 267 19.92 -20.99 9.84
CA LEU A 267 18.82 -20.40 10.59
C LEU A 267 17.96 -19.59 9.61
N SER A 268 16.74 -20.04 9.38
CA SER A 268 15.73 -19.35 8.56
C SER A 268 14.61 -18.81 9.43
N VAL A 269 13.98 -17.73 8.97
CA VAL A 269 12.83 -17.09 9.63
C VAL A 269 11.56 -17.51 8.91
N GLY A 270 10.65 -18.19 9.61
CA GLY A 270 9.33 -18.57 9.11
C GLY A 270 8.44 -17.35 8.88
N VAL A 271 7.91 -17.22 7.67
CA VAL A 271 7.03 -16.12 7.24
C VAL A 271 5.69 -16.65 6.74
N GLN A 272 4.71 -15.75 6.68
CA GLN A 272 3.38 -15.93 6.11
C GLN A 272 3.12 -14.82 5.09
N THR A 273 2.42 -15.14 4.01
CA THR A 273 2.05 -14.18 2.96
C THR A 273 0.88 -13.30 3.41
N TYR A 274 1.04 -11.98 3.30
CA TYR A 274 -0.01 -10.99 3.56
C TYR A 274 -0.26 -10.17 2.29
N GLY A 275 -1.52 -10.05 1.87
CA GLY A 275 -1.90 -9.34 0.65
C GLY A 275 -1.69 -10.12 -0.65
N GLY A 276 -2.01 -9.47 -1.78
CA GLY A 276 -1.98 -10.05 -3.13
C GLY A 276 -0.60 -10.11 -3.79
N GLY A 277 0.47 -10.33 -3.03
CA GLY A 277 1.85 -10.01 -3.42
C GLY A 277 2.41 -10.74 -4.65
N LEU A 278 3.21 -10.04 -5.45
CA LEU A 278 4.05 -10.62 -6.52
C LEU A 278 5.27 -11.32 -5.91
N TRP A 279 5.05 -12.47 -5.25
CA TRP A 279 6.02 -13.15 -4.39
C TRP A 279 7.38 -13.46 -5.03
N HIS A 280 7.43 -13.67 -6.34
CA HIS A 280 8.69 -13.88 -7.06
C HIS A 280 9.63 -12.66 -6.98
N THR A 281 9.11 -11.44 -6.84
CA THR A 281 9.91 -10.20 -6.78
C THR A 281 10.66 -10.01 -5.46
N TRP A 282 10.25 -10.73 -4.41
CA TRP A 282 10.89 -10.76 -3.08
C TRP A 282 12.12 -11.66 -3.02
N PHE A 283 12.34 -12.52 -4.02
CA PHE A 283 13.53 -13.35 -4.10
C PHE A 283 14.77 -12.53 -4.49
N ASP A 284 15.93 -12.94 -3.96
CA ASP A 284 17.23 -12.34 -4.17
C ASP A 284 17.34 -10.83 -3.89
N ARG A 285 16.41 -10.33 -3.06
CA ARG A 285 16.44 -9.03 -2.40
C ARG A 285 17.30 -9.06 -1.15
N ASP A 286 17.87 -7.91 -0.83
CA ASP A 286 18.52 -7.66 0.47
C ASP A 286 17.45 -7.18 1.45
N LEU A 287 17.10 -8.02 2.41
CA LEU A 287 15.90 -7.88 3.23
C LEU A 287 16.23 -7.64 4.70
N SER A 288 15.30 -6.97 5.38
CA SER A 288 15.32 -6.77 6.82
C SER A 288 13.89 -6.82 7.40
N VAL A 289 13.73 -6.47 8.68
CA VAL A 289 12.43 -6.38 9.35
C VAL A 289 12.16 -4.99 9.93
N ALA A 290 10.90 -4.60 9.87
CA ALA A 290 10.35 -3.47 10.60
C ALA A 290 8.93 -3.80 11.08
N GLY A 291 8.44 -3.09 12.09
CA GLY A 291 7.08 -3.27 12.61
C GLY A 291 6.90 -2.73 14.02
N ARG A 292 6.09 -3.42 14.83
CA ARG A 292 5.90 -3.10 16.25
C ARG A 292 6.31 -4.28 17.14
N VAL A 293 6.84 -3.96 18.32
CA VAL A 293 7.22 -4.92 19.36
C VAL A 293 6.52 -4.54 20.66
N LEU A 294 6.02 -5.54 21.38
CA LEU A 294 5.48 -5.39 22.72
C LEU A 294 6.63 -5.57 23.72
N VAL A 295 7.04 -4.48 24.39
CA VAL A 295 8.20 -4.45 25.30
C VAL A 295 7.75 -4.17 26.73
N ASN A 296 8.11 -5.05 27.66
CA ASN A 296 7.91 -4.89 29.09
C ASN A 296 8.93 -3.89 29.68
N ARG A 297 8.60 -2.61 29.65
CA ARG A 297 9.43 -1.56 30.25
C ARG A 297 9.18 -1.50 31.76
N LYS A 298 10.21 -1.81 32.55
CA LYS A 298 10.18 -1.79 34.03
C LYS A 298 9.51 -0.52 34.57
N GLY A 299 8.51 -0.69 35.43
CA GLY A 299 7.73 0.40 36.03
C GLY A 299 6.73 1.11 35.10
N ARG A 300 6.68 0.76 33.81
CA ARG A 300 5.73 1.30 32.82
C ARG A 300 4.80 0.24 32.22
N GLY A 301 5.07 -1.05 32.44
CA GLY A 301 4.29 -2.17 31.91
C GLY A 301 4.69 -2.55 30.49
N VAL A 302 3.82 -3.28 29.79
CA VAL A 302 4.03 -3.62 28.38
C VAL A 302 3.60 -2.44 27.50
N LEU A 303 4.56 -1.88 26.76
CA LEU A 303 4.34 -0.82 25.78
C LEU A 303 4.45 -1.38 24.37
N HIS A 304 3.76 -0.75 23.42
CA HIS A 304 4.04 -0.94 22.00
C HIS A 304 5.12 0.05 21.56
N GLU A 305 6.16 -0.45 20.91
CA GLU A 305 7.28 0.36 20.42
C GLU A 305 7.58 -0.03 18.96
N LEU A 306 7.98 0.95 18.14
CA LEU A 306 8.35 0.69 16.74
C LEU A 306 9.78 0.19 16.65
N VAL A 307 10.04 -0.69 15.68
CA VAL A 307 11.39 -1.16 15.36
C VAL A 307 11.59 -1.18 13.85
N LYS A 308 12.78 -0.79 13.40
CA LYS A 308 13.21 -0.81 11.98
C LYS A 308 14.70 -1.13 11.94
N ILE A 309 15.07 -2.36 11.59
CA ILE A 309 16.48 -2.75 11.50
C ILE A 309 17.04 -2.23 10.17
N ASP A 310 17.65 -1.05 10.18
CA ASP A 310 18.02 -0.28 8.96
C ASP A 310 19.33 -0.75 8.29
N ARG A 311 19.45 -2.07 8.12
CA ARG A 311 20.53 -2.78 7.44
C ARG A 311 20.01 -4.13 6.94
N PRO A 312 20.53 -4.69 5.84
CA PRO A 312 20.14 -6.04 5.43
C PRO A 312 20.60 -7.05 6.48
N ILE A 313 19.69 -7.93 6.89
CA ILE A 313 19.96 -9.03 7.83
C ILE A 313 19.51 -10.40 7.31
N MET A 314 18.71 -10.45 6.24
CA MET A 314 18.18 -11.69 5.71
C MET A 314 17.96 -11.65 4.20
N ARG A 315 17.78 -12.81 3.57
CA ARG A 315 17.58 -12.94 2.11
C ARG A 315 16.75 -14.19 1.79
N ILE A 316 15.90 -14.11 0.77
CA ILE A 316 15.20 -15.27 0.19
C ILE A 316 15.93 -15.65 -1.11
N PRO A 317 16.89 -16.58 -1.11
CA PRO A 317 17.66 -16.92 -2.32
C PRO A 317 16.83 -17.72 -3.32
N THR A 318 17.00 -17.49 -4.63
CA THR A 318 16.50 -18.43 -5.64
C THR A 318 17.29 -19.75 -5.63
N LEU A 319 16.67 -20.80 -6.17
CA LEU A 319 17.38 -22.01 -6.55
C LEU A 319 18.13 -21.76 -7.87
N ALA A 320 19.40 -22.15 -7.94
CA ALA A 320 20.20 -21.97 -9.15
C ALA A 320 19.64 -22.78 -10.33
N ILE A 321 19.52 -22.15 -11.51
CA ILE A 321 19.01 -22.72 -12.78
C ILE A 321 19.71 -24.02 -13.24
N HIS A 322 20.92 -24.29 -12.74
CA HIS A 322 21.61 -25.56 -12.99
C HIS A 322 20.89 -26.78 -12.36
N LEU A 323 20.12 -26.53 -11.28
CA LEU A 323 19.35 -27.51 -10.50
C LEU A 323 17.85 -27.48 -10.83
N ASP A 324 17.33 -26.35 -11.32
CA ASP A 324 16.01 -26.24 -11.96
C ASP A 324 16.16 -25.72 -13.39
N ARG A 325 16.14 -26.65 -14.35
CA ARG A 325 16.29 -26.35 -15.77
C ARG A 325 14.98 -25.99 -16.48
N THR A 326 13.83 -26.12 -15.82
CA THR A 326 12.51 -25.81 -16.43
C THR A 326 11.93 -24.49 -15.94
N VAL A 327 12.55 -23.81 -14.97
CA VAL A 327 12.20 -22.45 -14.51
C VAL A 327 11.88 -21.44 -15.63
N ASN A 328 12.57 -21.51 -16.78
CA ASN A 328 12.36 -20.61 -17.93
C ASN A 328 11.32 -21.10 -18.95
N THR A 329 10.94 -22.39 -18.95
CA THR A 329 9.89 -22.95 -19.83
C THR A 329 8.54 -23.03 -19.13
N ASP A 330 8.58 -23.39 -17.85
CA ASP A 330 7.42 -23.67 -17.02
C ASP A 330 7.06 -22.44 -16.17
N GLY A 331 7.99 -21.50 -16.00
CA GLY A 331 7.88 -20.31 -15.16
C GLY A 331 8.27 -20.57 -13.70
N PHE A 332 8.92 -19.59 -13.07
CA PHE A 332 9.31 -19.67 -11.66
C PHE A 332 8.09 -19.73 -10.72
N LYS A 333 7.88 -20.90 -10.12
CA LYS A 333 6.70 -21.25 -9.30
C LYS A 333 7.13 -21.66 -7.88
N PRO A 334 7.62 -20.72 -7.04
CA PRO A 334 7.99 -21.03 -5.67
C PRO A 334 6.77 -21.46 -4.85
N ASN A 335 6.93 -22.53 -4.06
CA ASN A 335 5.96 -22.87 -3.02
C ASN A 335 6.11 -21.86 -1.86
N LEU A 336 5.02 -21.18 -1.51
CA LEU A 336 5.04 -20.04 -0.61
C LEU A 336 5.26 -20.42 0.87
N GLU A 337 5.12 -21.70 1.23
CA GLU A 337 5.51 -22.21 2.56
C GLU A 337 6.98 -22.66 2.57
N SER A 338 7.39 -23.49 1.61
CA SER A 338 8.70 -24.15 1.66
C SER A 338 9.86 -23.34 1.07
N HIS A 339 9.59 -22.36 0.18
CA HIS A 339 10.62 -21.62 -0.56
C HIS A 339 10.66 -20.11 -0.25
N LEU A 340 9.70 -19.56 0.51
CA LEU A 340 9.63 -18.12 0.82
C LEU A 340 10.32 -17.73 2.14
N ALA A 341 10.79 -18.68 2.95
CA ALA A 341 11.39 -18.42 4.25
C ALA A 341 12.80 -17.80 4.13
N PRO A 342 13.02 -16.52 4.49
CA PRO A 342 14.34 -15.90 4.40
C PRO A 342 15.38 -16.56 5.34
N VAL A 343 16.61 -16.66 4.86
CA VAL A 343 17.79 -17.07 5.65
C VAL A 343 18.31 -15.86 6.43
N LEU A 344 18.52 -16.03 7.74
CA LEU A 344 19.06 -15.04 8.67
C LEU A 344 20.56 -15.23 8.93
N ALA A 345 21.00 -16.49 9.13
CA ALA A 345 22.39 -16.81 9.43
C ALA A 345 22.72 -18.30 9.16
N THR A 346 24.00 -18.65 9.13
CA THR A 346 24.45 -20.05 9.32
C THR A 346 24.53 -20.37 10.81
N GLN A 347 24.17 -21.59 11.23
CA GLN A 347 24.27 -22.08 12.61
C GLN A 347 25.65 -21.79 13.24
N ILE A 348 26.74 -22.18 12.56
CA ILE A 348 28.12 -22.01 13.03
C ILE A 348 28.44 -20.55 13.39
N LYS A 349 27.99 -19.58 12.58
CA LYS A 349 28.22 -18.15 12.87
C LYS A 349 27.33 -17.59 13.98
N ALA A 350 26.14 -18.15 14.19
CA ALA A 350 25.32 -17.80 15.35
C ALA A 350 25.96 -18.37 16.64
N GLU A 351 26.33 -19.64 16.64
CA GLU A 351 26.99 -20.32 17.77
C GLU A 351 28.29 -19.60 18.19
N LEU A 352 29.15 -19.25 17.23
CA LEU A 352 30.36 -18.45 17.49
C LEU A 352 30.09 -17.03 18.01
N ALA A 353 28.94 -16.42 17.70
CA ALA A 353 28.56 -15.13 18.27
C ALA A 353 28.08 -15.27 19.73
N HIS A 354 27.63 -16.46 20.13
CA HIS A 354 27.09 -16.69 21.46
C HIS A 354 28.14 -17.00 22.53
N GLU A 355 29.34 -17.47 22.18
CA GLU A 355 30.43 -17.75 23.15
C GLU A 355 30.88 -16.51 23.94
N GLY A 356 30.66 -15.29 23.40
CA GLY A 356 30.88 -14.02 24.11
C GLY A 356 29.68 -13.47 24.89
N SER A 357 28.52 -14.15 24.86
CA SER A 357 27.25 -13.66 25.41
C SER A 357 26.73 -14.56 26.55
N ASN A 358 26.39 -13.98 27.70
CA ASN A 358 25.90 -14.75 28.86
C ASN A 358 24.65 -15.58 28.47
N GLY A 359 24.74 -16.90 28.58
CA GLY A 359 23.82 -17.90 28.01
C GLY A 359 22.37 -17.93 28.52
N ALA A 360 21.90 -16.89 29.21
CA ALA A 360 20.52 -16.78 29.69
C ALA A 360 19.46 -16.63 28.57
N ILE A 361 19.88 -16.17 27.38
CA ILE A 361 18.96 -15.87 26.25
C ILE A 361 18.19 -17.12 25.79
N TYR A 362 18.86 -18.28 25.76
CA TYR A 362 18.31 -19.54 25.23
C TYR A 362 17.15 -20.15 26.03
N SER A 363 16.87 -19.67 27.25
CA SER A 363 15.83 -20.25 28.11
C SER A 363 14.44 -19.61 27.98
N LEU A 364 14.32 -18.49 27.26
CA LEU A 364 13.16 -17.59 27.42
C LEU A 364 12.05 -17.75 26.37
N ASN A 365 12.38 -18.02 25.10
CA ASN A 365 11.39 -18.29 24.07
C ASN A 365 11.97 -19.21 22.98
N LYS A 366 11.26 -20.28 22.61
CA LYS A 366 11.64 -21.20 21.51
C LYS A 366 10.99 -20.85 20.16
N SER A 367 10.08 -19.88 20.14
CA SER A 367 9.32 -19.52 18.94
C SER A 367 10.15 -18.75 17.91
N HIS A 368 11.25 -18.13 18.32
CA HIS A 368 12.12 -17.31 17.47
C HIS A 368 13.60 -17.60 17.73
N HIS A 369 14.45 -17.37 16.73
CA HIS A 369 15.90 -17.54 16.89
C HIS A 369 16.45 -16.52 17.89
N PRO A 370 17.30 -16.92 18.86
CA PRO A 370 17.93 -16.01 19.82
C PRO A 370 18.64 -14.81 19.17
N LEU A 371 19.28 -15.02 18.02
CA LEU A 371 19.92 -13.96 17.22
C LEU A 371 18.93 -12.89 16.74
N LEU A 372 17.70 -13.25 16.38
CA LEU A 372 16.67 -12.28 15.98
C LEU A 372 16.20 -11.47 17.21
N LEU A 373 15.95 -12.14 18.33
CA LEU A 373 15.56 -11.47 19.58
C LEU A 373 16.66 -10.53 20.09
N GLN A 374 17.93 -10.93 19.93
CA GLN A 374 19.08 -10.08 20.23
C GLN A 374 19.08 -8.81 19.36
N ILE A 375 19.04 -8.95 18.03
CA ILE A 375 19.03 -7.81 17.09
C ILE A 375 17.87 -6.83 17.40
N LEU A 376 16.68 -7.35 17.68
CA LEU A 376 15.53 -6.53 18.07
C LEU A 376 15.75 -5.81 19.41
N SER A 377 16.35 -6.49 20.39
CA SER A 377 16.63 -5.90 21.71
C SER A 377 17.77 -4.88 21.72
N GLU A 378 18.73 -5.02 20.81
CA GLU A 378 19.80 -4.05 20.58
C GLU A 378 19.25 -2.75 20.00
N GLU A 379 18.39 -2.82 18.98
CA GLU A 379 17.70 -1.66 18.39
C GLU A 379 16.75 -0.97 19.39
N LEU A 380 16.08 -1.75 20.25
CA LEU A 380 15.11 -1.25 21.23
C LEU A 380 15.73 -0.89 22.59
N GLU A 381 17.05 -0.91 22.75
CA GLU A 381 17.74 -0.68 24.05
C GLU A 381 17.07 -1.45 25.22
N CYS A 382 16.79 -2.76 25.01
CA CYS A 382 16.13 -3.61 25.99
C CYS A 382 16.87 -4.95 26.17
N LYS A 383 16.37 -5.85 27.01
CA LYS A 383 16.83 -7.25 27.04
C LYS A 383 15.96 -8.11 26.12
N PRO A 384 16.49 -9.21 25.54
CA PRO A 384 15.68 -10.18 24.80
C PRO A 384 14.48 -10.73 25.60
N GLY A 385 14.62 -10.83 26.93
CA GLY A 385 13.53 -11.24 27.84
C GLY A 385 12.57 -10.13 28.27
N ASP A 386 12.79 -8.88 27.87
CA ASP A 386 11.81 -7.80 28.01
C ASP A 386 10.83 -7.77 26.81
N ILE A 387 11.15 -8.45 25.71
CA ILE A 387 10.26 -8.60 24.53
C ILE A 387 9.19 -9.65 24.85
N ALA A 388 7.92 -9.25 24.75
CA ALA A 388 6.77 -10.13 24.99
C ALA A 388 6.25 -10.78 23.69
N ASP A 389 6.06 -9.99 22.63
CA ASP A 389 5.59 -10.43 21.31
C ASP A 389 5.90 -9.36 20.24
N PHE A 390 5.71 -9.64 18.96
CA PHE A 390 5.89 -8.65 17.88
C PHE A 390 5.10 -8.94 16.59
N GLU A 391 4.80 -7.87 15.85
CA GLU A 391 4.27 -7.92 14.48
C GLU A 391 5.27 -7.23 13.54
N LEU A 392 6.03 -8.05 12.80
CA LEU A 392 7.10 -7.60 11.92
C LEU A 392 6.83 -8.00 10.47
N ASN A 393 6.95 -7.03 9.57
CA ASN A 393 6.98 -7.24 8.12
C ASN A 393 8.44 -7.45 7.70
N VAL A 394 8.67 -8.34 6.74
CA VAL A 394 9.90 -8.36 5.95
C VAL A 394 9.86 -7.20 4.95
N CYS A 395 10.96 -6.48 4.79
CA CYS A 395 11.08 -5.26 3.99
C CYS A 395 12.34 -5.30 3.12
N ASP A 396 12.26 -4.81 1.87
CA ASP A 396 13.44 -4.48 1.04
C ASP A 396 14.12 -3.23 1.61
N VAL A 397 15.44 -3.30 1.80
CA VAL A 397 16.23 -2.19 2.34
C VAL A 397 16.63 -1.17 1.27
N GLN A 398 16.42 -1.47 -0.02
CA GLN A 398 16.75 -0.58 -1.14
C GLN A 398 15.87 0.70 -1.10
N PRO A 399 16.42 1.89 -0.82
CA PRO A 399 15.62 3.10 -0.62
C PRO A 399 14.79 3.48 -1.84
N SER A 400 13.62 4.08 -1.61
CA SER A 400 12.77 4.70 -2.65
C SER A 400 13.53 5.82 -3.34
N CYS A 401 13.46 5.91 -4.68
CA CYS A 401 14.25 6.88 -5.45
C CYS A 401 13.54 7.36 -6.73
N ILE A 402 13.94 8.53 -7.22
CA ILE A 402 13.63 8.97 -8.59
C ILE A 402 14.55 8.23 -9.57
N GLY A 403 14.09 7.94 -10.78
CA GLY A 403 14.88 7.30 -11.84
C GLY A 403 14.24 7.43 -13.23
N GLY A 404 14.74 6.63 -14.18
CA GLY A 404 14.47 6.80 -15.61
C GLY A 404 15.44 7.79 -16.26
N ALA A 405 15.50 7.78 -17.59
CA ALA A 405 16.50 8.56 -18.35
C ALA A 405 16.35 10.09 -18.19
N ARG A 406 15.18 10.58 -17.78
CA ARG A 406 14.90 11.99 -17.49
C ARG A 406 14.57 12.28 -16.03
N ASN A 407 14.85 11.35 -15.11
CA ASN A 407 14.38 11.41 -13.71
C ASN A 407 12.85 11.56 -13.60
N GLU A 408 12.12 10.90 -14.50
CA GLU A 408 10.66 11.04 -14.65
C GLU A 408 9.85 10.03 -13.82
N PHE A 409 10.45 8.91 -13.38
CA PHE A 409 9.78 7.84 -12.65
C PHE A 409 10.18 7.78 -11.17
N ILE A 410 9.33 7.20 -10.33
CA ILE A 410 9.62 6.86 -8.95
C ILE A 410 9.67 5.34 -8.82
N PHE A 411 10.77 4.81 -8.28
CA PHE A 411 10.92 3.38 -7.98
C PHE A 411 10.89 3.19 -6.46
N SER A 412 9.89 2.48 -5.95
CA SER A 412 9.67 2.26 -4.51
C SER A 412 8.84 1.00 -4.30
N GLY A 413 9.08 0.27 -3.21
CA GLY A 413 8.00 -0.59 -2.68
C GLY A 413 6.92 0.27 -2.03
N ARG A 414 5.70 -0.26 -1.91
CA ARG A 414 4.59 0.38 -1.18
C ARG A 414 4.14 1.71 -1.79
N LEU A 415 4.29 1.91 -3.10
CA LEU A 415 3.56 2.98 -3.80
C LEU A 415 2.06 2.72 -3.64
N ASP A 416 1.70 1.45 -3.79
CA ASP A 416 0.44 0.87 -3.39
C ASP A 416 0.41 0.67 -1.86
N ASN A 417 -0.32 1.46 -1.07
CA ASN A 417 -1.04 2.69 -1.42
C ASN A 417 -0.55 3.90 -0.60
N LEU A 418 0.71 3.87 -0.15
CA LEU A 418 1.31 4.99 0.58
C LEU A 418 1.44 6.25 -0.29
N ALA A 419 1.46 6.13 -1.62
CA ALA A 419 1.49 7.27 -2.52
C ALA A 419 0.17 8.08 -2.45
N SER A 420 -1.00 7.43 -2.55
CA SER A 420 -2.29 8.13 -2.41
C SER A 420 -2.51 8.60 -0.98
N SER A 421 -2.19 7.76 0.02
CA SER A 421 -2.23 8.12 1.45
C SER A 421 -1.42 9.38 1.75
N TYR A 422 -0.20 9.50 1.21
CA TYR A 422 0.62 10.69 1.35
C TYR A 422 -0.01 11.92 0.67
N CYS A 423 -0.46 11.78 -0.59
CA CYS A 423 -1.04 12.89 -1.34
C CYS A 423 -2.34 13.41 -0.68
N ALA A 424 -3.18 12.51 -0.17
CA ALA A 424 -4.43 12.86 0.53
C ALA A 424 -4.13 13.57 1.86
N LEU A 425 -3.23 13.01 2.67
CA LEU A 425 -2.77 13.62 3.94
C LEU A 425 -2.18 15.01 3.72
N ARG A 426 -1.29 15.14 2.73
CA ARG A 426 -0.61 16.40 2.41
C ARG A 426 -1.58 17.44 1.85
N GLY A 427 -2.54 17.02 1.03
CA GLY A 427 -3.64 17.85 0.55
C GLY A 427 -4.52 18.38 1.68
N LEU A 428 -4.86 17.55 2.67
CA LEU A 428 -5.62 18.00 3.85
C LEU A 428 -4.82 19.05 4.63
N VAL A 429 -3.55 18.76 4.93
CA VAL A 429 -2.67 19.64 5.70
C VAL A 429 -2.47 21.00 5.04
N ASP A 430 -2.06 21.04 3.76
CA ASP A 430 -1.84 22.31 3.07
C ASP A 430 -3.16 23.06 2.81
N SER A 431 -4.30 22.36 2.61
CA SER A 431 -5.61 23.04 2.53
C SER A 431 -6.00 23.77 3.83
N CYS A 432 -5.39 23.40 4.97
CA CYS A 432 -5.68 23.94 6.30
C CYS A 432 -4.53 24.80 6.87
N LYS A 433 -3.62 25.27 6.01
CA LYS A 433 -2.37 25.94 6.37
C LYS A 433 -2.49 27.45 6.57
N ASP A 434 -3.19 28.14 5.67
CA ASP A 434 -3.39 29.58 5.81
C ASP A 434 -4.40 29.87 6.91
N PRO A 435 -4.18 30.89 7.78
CA PRO A 435 -5.11 31.22 8.87
C PRO A 435 -6.55 31.50 8.43
N GLY A 436 -6.75 31.87 7.15
CA GLY A 436 -8.06 32.10 6.55
C GLY A 436 -8.75 30.83 6.02
N ALA A 437 -8.04 29.72 5.77
CA ALA A 437 -8.49 28.66 4.85
C ALA A 437 -9.70 27.81 5.31
N LEU A 438 -10.10 27.94 6.58
CA LEU A 438 -11.32 27.35 7.15
C LEU A 438 -12.41 28.40 7.46
N THR A 439 -12.20 29.68 7.18
CA THR A 439 -13.07 30.79 7.63
C THR A 439 -14.46 30.72 7.00
N ASP A 440 -14.53 30.52 5.69
CA ASP A 440 -15.78 30.38 4.94
C ASP A 440 -16.13 28.93 4.59
N GLU A 441 -15.33 27.98 5.09
CA GLU A 441 -15.65 26.55 4.98
C GLU A 441 -16.86 26.21 5.86
N THR A 442 -17.83 25.53 5.26
CA THR A 442 -19.04 25.03 5.94
C THR A 442 -19.04 23.53 6.15
N SER A 443 -18.18 22.79 5.43
CA SER A 443 -18.09 21.33 5.49
C SER A 443 -16.96 20.88 6.44
N ILE A 444 -16.79 19.56 6.59
CA ILE A 444 -15.69 18.98 7.36
C ILE A 444 -14.75 18.25 6.41
N ARG A 445 -13.48 18.66 6.34
CA ARG A 445 -12.46 18.04 5.50
C ARG A 445 -11.85 16.86 6.26
N VAL A 446 -11.70 15.70 5.61
CA VAL A 446 -11.25 14.46 6.27
C VAL A 446 -10.22 13.72 5.42
N VAL A 447 -9.18 13.18 6.06
CA VAL A 447 -8.39 12.06 5.54
C VAL A 447 -8.56 10.84 6.43
N ALA A 448 -8.81 9.68 5.84
CA ALA A 448 -9.00 8.41 6.53
C ALA A 448 -8.10 7.33 5.93
N LEU A 449 -7.01 6.99 6.62
CA LEU A 449 -6.04 6.00 6.17
C LEU A 449 -6.26 4.71 6.97
N PHE A 450 -6.67 3.65 6.28
CA PHE A 450 -7.02 2.35 6.87
C PHE A 450 -5.85 1.35 6.77
N ASP A 451 -5.97 0.23 7.46
CA ASP A 451 -5.03 -0.90 7.45
C ASP A 451 -5.81 -2.18 7.14
N ASN A 452 -5.18 -3.15 6.50
CA ASN A 452 -5.76 -4.43 6.08
C ASN A 452 -6.65 -4.37 4.83
N GLU A 453 -6.42 -3.41 3.94
CA GLU A 453 -7.10 -3.37 2.64
C GLU A 453 -6.85 -4.67 1.86
N GLU A 454 -5.56 -5.02 1.75
CA GLU A 454 -4.97 -6.16 1.05
C GLU A 454 -5.51 -7.54 1.45
N VAL A 455 -6.23 -7.62 2.57
CA VAL A 455 -6.84 -8.84 3.09
C VAL A 455 -8.36 -8.72 3.29
N GLY A 456 -8.99 -7.73 2.65
CA GLY A 456 -10.44 -7.57 2.57
C GLY A 456 -11.05 -6.54 3.51
N SER A 457 -10.25 -5.73 4.22
CA SER A 457 -10.69 -4.69 5.18
C SER A 457 -11.51 -5.14 6.40
N ASP A 458 -11.77 -6.44 6.57
CA ASP A 458 -12.51 -7.04 7.69
C ASP A 458 -11.67 -7.11 8.98
N SER A 459 -11.35 -5.95 9.57
CA SER A 459 -10.66 -5.86 10.85
C SER A 459 -11.18 -4.73 11.73
N ALA A 460 -10.71 -4.65 12.98
CA ALA A 460 -11.09 -3.57 13.89
C ALA A 460 -10.66 -2.18 13.37
N GLN A 461 -9.61 -2.11 12.55
CA GLN A 461 -9.00 -0.87 12.06
C GLN A 461 -9.11 -0.66 10.53
N GLY A 462 -9.55 -1.67 9.77
CA GLY A 462 -9.75 -1.59 8.33
C GLY A 462 -11.03 -0.88 7.90
N ALA A 463 -11.24 -0.74 6.59
CA ALA A 463 -12.37 0.00 6.04
C ALA A 463 -13.75 -0.67 6.28
N GLY A 464 -13.80 -1.97 6.59
CA GLY A 464 -15.01 -2.66 7.04
C GLY A 464 -15.38 -2.35 8.50
N SER A 465 -14.50 -1.68 9.24
CA SER A 465 -14.75 -1.26 10.62
C SER A 465 -15.79 -0.14 10.69
N PRO A 466 -16.71 -0.14 11.67
CA PRO A 466 -17.60 1.00 11.92
C PRO A 466 -16.85 2.26 12.42
N THR A 467 -15.51 2.21 12.55
CA THR A 467 -14.61 3.34 12.87
C THR A 467 -15.04 4.65 12.21
N MET A 468 -15.19 4.68 10.88
CA MET A 468 -15.48 5.92 10.15
C MET A 468 -16.86 6.48 10.50
N PHE A 469 -17.88 5.63 10.49
CA PHE A 469 -19.26 6.01 10.85
C PHE A 469 -19.36 6.49 12.30
N HIS A 470 -18.70 5.80 13.23
CA HIS A 470 -18.64 6.21 14.64
C HIS A 470 -17.93 7.54 14.83
N ALA A 471 -16.81 7.78 14.13
CA ALA A 471 -16.10 9.06 14.17
C ALA A 471 -16.97 10.21 13.62
N MET A 472 -17.55 10.04 12.43
CA MET A 472 -18.46 11.03 11.83
C MET A 472 -19.63 11.33 12.76
N LYS A 473 -20.32 10.30 13.27
CA LYS A 473 -21.45 10.44 14.20
C LYS A 473 -21.06 11.19 15.48
N ARG A 474 -19.89 10.90 16.07
CA ARG A 474 -19.39 11.64 17.23
C ARG A 474 -19.10 13.10 16.90
N ILE A 475 -18.45 13.39 15.77
CA ILE A 475 -18.17 14.76 15.32
C ILE A 475 -19.46 15.57 15.13
N ILE A 476 -20.47 14.99 14.48
CA ILE A 476 -21.80 15.62 14.32
C ILE A 476 -22.43 15.93 15.68
N LEU A 477 -22.37 15.00 16.63
CA LEU A 477 -22.95 15.17 17.97
C LEU A 477 -22.18 16.20 18.83
N CYS A 478 -20.87 16.34 18.65
CA CYS A 478 -20.08 17.39 19.30
C CYS A 478 -20.37 18.79 18.73
N LEU A 479 -20.73 18.89 17.45
CA LEU A 479 -20.96 20.16 16.75
C LEU A 479 -22.40 20.64 16.81
N ASN A 480 -23.38 19.74 16.96
CA ASN A 480 -24.80 20.08 17.10
C ASN A 480 -25.04 20.95 18.35
N ARG A 481 -25.64 22.13 18.13
CA ARG A 481 -25.80 23.16 19.18
C ARG A 481 -27.10 23.04 19.99
N GLY A 482 -27.60 21.82 20.18
CA GLY A 482 -28.79 21.53 20.97
C GLY A 482 -30.11 21.66 20.20
N ALA A 483 -30.06 21.84 18.88
CA ALA A 483 -31.23 21.69 18.03
C ALA A 483 -31.49 20.19 17.84
N SER A 484 -32.61 19.70 18.41
CA SER A 484 -33.13 18.34 18.17
C SER A 484 -33.71 18.19 16.77
N SER A 485 -32.91 18.50 15.75
CA SER A 485 -33.23 18.19 14.36
C SER A 485 -33.15 16.68 14.18
N GLU A 486 -34.31 16.06 14.00
CA GLU A 486 -34.51 14.71 13.45
C GLU A 486 -33.46 14.41 12.37
N GLY A 487 -32.95 13.18 12.26
CA GLY A 487 -32.17 12.75 11.08
C GLY A 487 -30.88 13.53 10.79
N VAL A 488 -30.31 14.26 11.77
CA VAL A 488 -29.15 15.14 11.51
C VAL A 488 -27.90 14.37 11.06
N VAL A 489 -27.69 13.17 11.58
CA VAL A 489 -26.55 12.33 11.19
C VAL A 489 -26.75 11.82 9.76
N GLU A 490 -27.93 11.31 9.49
CA GLU A 490 -28.37 10.72 8.23
C GLU A 490 -28.33 11.75 7.09
N ARG A 491 -28.83 12.98 7.32
CA ARG A 491 -28.72 14.09 6.36
C ARG A 491 -27.27 14.55 6.14
N THR A 492 -26.45 14.57 7.19
CA THR A 492 -25.02 14.91 7.06
C THR A 492 -24.30 13.89 6.16
N LEU A 493 -24.54 12.60 6.39
CA LEU A 493 -23.94 11.53 5.60
C LEU A 493 -24.43 11.54 4.14
N ARG A 494 -25.72 11.77 3.88
CA ARG A 494 -26.23 11.89 2.49
C ARG A 494 -25.61 13.07 1.73
N ARG A 495 -25.29 14.17 2.42
CA ARG A 495 -24.58 15.34 1.88
C ARG A 495 -23.04 15.21 1.89
N SER A 496 -22.50 14.10 2.39
CA SER A 496 -21.06 13.83 2.36
C SER A 496 -20.64 13.28 1.00
N PHE A 497 -19.33 13.26 0.76
CA PHE A 497 -18.72 12.67 -0.43
C PHE A 497 -17.38 12.01 -0.08
N LEU A 498 -17.11 10.86 -0.69
CA LEU A 498 -15.92 10.06 -0.47
C LEU A 498 -15.11 9.90 -1.76
N VAL A 499 -13.85 10.29 -1.70
CA VAL A 499 -12.83 9.92 -2.68
C VAL A 499 -12.09 8.70 -2.12
N SER A 500 -12.36 7.53 -2.68
CA SER A 500 -11.56 6.32 -2.49
C SER A 500 -10.30 6.49 -3.34
N ALA A 501 -9.20 6.85 -2.70
CA ALA A 501 -7.92 7.17 -3.30
C ALA A 501 -7.00 5.94 -3.20
N ASP A 502 -6.92 5.21 -4.31
CA ASP A 502 -6.23 3.93 -4.41
C ASP A 502 -5.68 3.74 -5.83
N MET A 503 -4.48 3.19 -5.95
CA MET A 503 -3.64 3.23 -7.14
C MET A 503 -4.29 2.57 -8.37
N ALA A 504 -3.82 2.91 -9.57
CA ALA A 504 -4.43 2.51 -10.84
C ALA A 504 -3.41 1.82 -11.77
N HIS A 505 -3.86 0.85 -12.55
CA HIS A 505 -2.99 0.15 -13.51
C HIS A 505 -2.70 1.03 -14.73
N ALA A 506 -1.47 1.53 -14.86
CA ALA A 506 -0.99 2.15 -16.10
C ALA A 506 -0.91 1.10 -17.22
N VAL A 507 -1.09 1.52 -18.48
CA VAL A 507 -0.94 0.62 -19.63
C VAL A 507 0.51 0.13 -19.71
N HIS A 508 0.69 -1.19 -19.59
CA HIS A 508 2.02 -1.79 -19.53
C HIS A 508 2.57 -1.99 -20.95
N PRO A 509 3.70 -1.39 -21.34
CA PRO A 509 4.13 -1.37 -22.75
C PRO A 509 4.39 -2.77 -23.35
N ASN A 510 4.84 -3.73 -22.53
CA ASN A 510 5.08 -5.11 -22.97
C ASN A 510 3.84 -6.03 -22.85
N TYR A 511 2.72 -5.53 -22.31
CA TYR A 511 1.49 -6.29 -22.03
C TYR A 511 0.23 -5.42 -22.28
N ALA A 512 0.26 -4.57 -23.32
CA ALA A 512 -0.78 -3.58 -23.57
C ALA A 512 -2.14 -4.23 -23.91
N GLU A 513 -2.13 -5.49 -24.35
CA GLU A 513 -3.34 -6.29 -24.61
C GLU A 513 -4.16 -6.61 -23.35
N ARG A 514 -3.62 -6.33 -22.15
CA ARG A 514 -4.32 -6.53 -20.87
C ARG A 514 -5.26 -5.38 -20.49
N HIS A 515 -5.10 -4.22 -21.10
CA HIS A 515 -6.01 -3.10 -20.92
C HIS A 515 -7.18 -3.17 -21.92
N GLU A 516 -8.25 -2.44 -21.60
CA GLU A 516 -9.30 -2.13 -22.56
C GLU A 516 -8.74 -1.13 -23.60
N GLU A 517 -9.22 -1.13 -24.85
CA GLU A 517 -8.59 -0.38 -25.95
C GLU A 517 -8.68 1.15 -25.76
N HIS A 518 -9.76 1.63 -25.13
CA HIS A 518 -10.02 3.07 -24.97
C HIS A 518 -9.77 3.57 -23.54
N HIS A 519 -9.53 2.66 -22.59
CA HIS A 519 -9.28 2.98 -21.18
C HIS A 519 -7.87 2.54 -20.76
N GLN A 520 -6.87 3.25 -21.30
CA GLN A 520 -5.44 2.98 -21.15
C GLN A 520 -4.73 4.10 -20.38
N PRO A 521 -4.67 4.06 -19.03
CA PRO A 521 -4.06 5.13 -18.25
C PRO A 521 -2.56 5.23 -18.51
N LYS A 522 -2.08 6.46 -18.73
CA LYS A 522 -0.68 6.79 -18.96
C LYS A 522 -0.09 7.40 -17.71
N LEU A 523 1.19 7.11 -17.46
CA LEU A 523 1.98 7.91 -16.51
C LEU A 523 1.99 9.37 -16.99
N HIS A 524 2.05 10.29 -16.02
CA HIS A 524 2.15 11.74 -16.17
C HIS A 524 0.86 12.46 -16.59
N GLU A 525 -0.25 11.76 -16.84
CA GLU A 525 -1.51 12.37 -17.30
C GLU A 525 -2.59 12.49 -16.22
N GLY A 526 -2.25 12.22 -14.94
CA GLY A 526 -3.07 12.57 -13.79
C GLY A 526 -4.00 11.47 -13.28
N LEU A 527 -4.83 11.82 -12.29
CA LEU A 527 -5.65 10.85 -11.56
C LEU A 527 -6.62 10.12 -12.48
N VAL A 528 -6.62 8.80 -12.34
CA VAL A 528 -7.42 7.86 -13.10
C VAL A 528 -8.70 7.58 -12.32
N LEU A 529 -9.87 7.93 -12.86
CA LEU A 529 -11.15 7.52 -12.30
C LEU A 529 -11.41 6.05 -12.67
N LYS A 530 -11.70 5.23 -11.67
CA LYS A 530 -11.82 3.77 -11.81
C LYS A 530 -13.30 3.38 -11.85
N HIS A 531 -13.76 2.77 -12.94
CA HIS A 531 -15.15 2.39 -13.18
C HIS A 531 -15.33 0.88 -13.21
N ASN A 532 -16.38 0.36 -12.57
CA ASN A 532 -16.80 -1.03 -12.76
C ASN A 532 -18.29 -1.19 -12.43
N ALA A 533 -19.11 -1.56 -13.42
CA ALA A 533 -20.55 -1.69 -13.24
C ALA A 533 -20.93 -2.70 -12.12
N ASN A 534 -20.11 -3.73 -11.90
CA ASN A 534 -20.30 -4.73 -10.85
C ASN A 534 -19.83 -4.26 -9.45
N GLN A 535 -19.72 -2.94 -9.23
CA GLN A 535 -19.40 -2.30 -7.95
C GLN A 535 -18.08 -2.79 -7.31
N ARG A 536 -17.08 -3.11 -8.15
CA ARG A 536 -15.68 -3.28 -7.73
C ARG A 536 -14.99 -1.95 -7.42
N TYR A 537 -15.51 -0.90 -8.04
CA TYR A 537 -15.27 0.50 -7.77
C TYR A 537 -16.65 1.14 -7.61
N ALA A 538 -16.82 2.07 -6.67
CA ALA A 538 -18.10 2.71 -6.35
C ALA A 538 -18.41 3.93 -7.25
N THR A 539 -17.54 4.24 -8.21
CA THR A 539 -17.70 5.34 -9.17
C THR A 539 -19.00 5.24 -9.97
N THR A 540 -19.72 6.35 -10.06
CA THR A 540 -20.91 6.55 -10.88
C THR A 540 -20.72 7.75 -11.81
N SER A 541 -21.60 7.94 -12.79
CA SER A 541 -21.60 9.15 -13.64
C SER A 541 -21.66 10.45 -12.83
N ILE A 542 -22.45 10.47 -11.75
CA ILE A 542 -22.62 11.62 -10.85
C ILE A 542 -21.34 11.89 -10.05
N THR A 543 -20.76 10.85 -9.44
CA THR A 543 -19.57 11.04 -8.60
C THR A 543 -18.32 11.30 -9.43
N ALA A 544 -18.22 10.71 -10.62
CA ALA A 544 -17.20 11.06 -11.61
C ALA A 544 -17.36 12.50 -12.14
N PHE A 545 -18.58 12.98 -12.38
CA PHE A 545 -18.82 14.36 -12.81
C PHE A 545 -18.34 15.37 -11.75
N LEU A 546 -18.79 15.23 -10.50
CA LEU A 546 -18.41 16.14 -9.41
C LEU A 546 -16.88 16.20 -9.21
N PHE A 547 -16.22 15.05 -9.23
CA PHE A 547 -14.77 14.96 -9.04
C PHE A 547 -13.97 15.52 -10.24
N LYS A 548 -14.49 15.40 -11.47
CA LYS A 548 -13.91 16.01 -12.68
C LYS A 548 -14.21 17.50 -12.81
N GLU A 549 -15.32 18.01 -12.27
CA GLU A 549 -15.58 19.45 -12.23
C GLU A 549 -14.62 20.16 -11.26
N VAL A 550 -14.32 19.56 -10.10
CA VAL A 550 -13.20 20.00 -9.24
C VAL A 550 -11.87 19.98 -10.01
N ALA A 551 -11.59 18.91 -10.76
CA ALA A 551 -10.37 18.80 -11.56
C ALA A 551 -10.23 19.93 -12.59
N ARG A 552 -11.33 20.21 -13.31
CA ARG A 552 -11.44 21.26 -14.33
C ARG A 552 -11.22 22.65 -13.73
N LEU A 553 -11.81 22.93 -12.57
CA LEU A 553 -11.65 24.20 -11.85
C LEU A 553 -10.21 24.40 -11.34
N ALA A 554 -9.50 23.32 -11.02
CA ALA A 554 -8.11 23.34 -10.55
C ALA A 554 -7.06 23.19 -11.67
N GLY A 555 -7.48 23.07 -12.93
CA GLY A 555 -6.57 22.90 -14.07
C GLY A 555 -5.75 21.60 -14.04
N VAL A 556 -6.29 20.53 -13.45
CA VAL A 556 -5.64 19.20 -13.43
C VAL A 556 -6.34 18.22 -14.40
N PRO A 557 -5.59 17.53 -15.28
CA PRO A 557 -6.14 16.45 -16.10
C PRO A 557 -6.54 15.23 -15.27
N THR A 558 -7.50 14.47 -15.82
CA THR A 558 -7.98 13.20 -15.30
C THR A 558 -8.07 12.17 -16.42
N GLN A 559 -7.91 10.90 -16.07
CA GLN A 559 -8.00 9.76 -16.99
C GLN A 559 -9.17 8.86 -16.57
N GLU A 560 -9.57 7.92 -17.44
CA GLU A 560 -10.65 6.96 -17.18
C GLU A 560 -10.09 5.53 -17.26
N PHE A 561 -10.52 4.64 -16.36
CA PHE A 561 -10.16 3.23 -16.37
C PHE A 561 -11.38 2.31 -16.21
N VAL A 562 -11.43 1.27 -17.04
CA VAL A 562 -12.29 0.09 -16.86
C VAL A 562 -11.47 -1.15 -17.25
N VAL A 563 -11.72 -2.28 -16.61
CA VAL A 563 -11.14 -3.56 -17.03
C VAL A 563 -11.80 -4.07 -18.31
N ARG A 564 -11.10 -4.91 -19.07
CA ARG A 564 -11.71 -5.71 -20.14
C ARG A 564 -12.82 -6.60 -19.57
N ASN A 565 -13.90 -6.79 -20.33
CA ASN A 565 -15.05 -7.61 -19.92
C ASN A 565 -14.72 -9.10 -19.69
N ASP A 566 -13.61 -9.60 -20.23
CA ASP A 566 -13.12 -10.97 -20.06
C ASP A 566 -12.09 -11.12 -18.92
N MET A 567 -11.84 -10.07 -18.14
CA MET A 567 -10.89 -10.07 -17.03
C MET A 567 -11.53 -9.69 -15.69
N GLY A 568 -11.09 -10.36 -14.63
CA GLY A 568 -11.46 -10.00 -13.25
C GLY A 568 -10.79 -8.71 -12.80
N CYS A 569 -11.40 -8.05 -11.81
CA CYS A 569 -10.90 -6.82 -11.20
C CYS A 569 -10.80 -7.00 -9.68
N GLY A 570 -9.78 -6.39 -9.05
CA GLY A 570 -9.76 -6.18 -7.62
C GLY A 570 -10.95 -5.33 -7.16
N SER A 571 -11.25 -5.35 -5.87
CA SER A 571 -12.16 -4.40 -5.22
C SER A 571 -11.34 -3.48 -4.34
N THR A 572 -11.87 -2.30 -4.01
CA THR A 572 -11.22 -1.32 -3.13
C THR A 572 -11.99 -1.13 -1.81
N ILE A 573 -11.49 -0.28 -0.92
CA ILE A 573 -12.26 0.31 0.19
C ILE A 573 -13.50 1.10 -0.26
N GLY A 574 -13.56 1.55 -1.51
CA GLY A 574 -14.62 2.44 -2.03
C GLY A 574 -16.02 1.86 -1.88
N PRO A 575 -16.31 0.68 -2.47
CA PRO A 575 -17.56 -0.05 -2.26
C PRO A 575 -17.86 -0.40 -0.80
N ILE A 576 -16.83 -0.71 0.00
CA ILE A 576 -16.97 -1.09 1.41
C ILE A 576 -17.47 0.09 2.26
N LEU A 577 -16.82 1.26 2.10
CA LEU A 577 -17.20 2.49 2.81
C LEU A 577 -18.51 3.08 2.26
N ALA A 578 -18.75 2.95 0.95
CA ALA A 578 -20.02 3.36 0.33
C ALA A 578 -21.21 2.57 0.89
N SER A 579 -21.12 1.23 0.95
CA SER A 579 -22.21 0.39 1.46
C SER A 579 -22.35 0.47 2.98
N GLY A 580 -21.24 0.60 3.72
CA GLY A 580 -21.24 0.69 5.18
C GLY A 580 -21.79 2.01 5.75
N VAL A 581 -21.81 3.10 4.96
CA VAL A 581 -22.19 4.45 5.45
C VAL A 581 -23.23 5.17 4.57
N GLY A 582 -23.47 4.70 3.34
CA GLY A 582 -24.42 5.32 2.40
C GLY A 582 -23.92 6.62 1.74
N ILE A 583 -22.60 6.86 1.78
CA ILE A 583 -21.96 8.05 1.20
C ILE A 583 -21.77 7.87 -0.32
N ARG A 584 -21.87 8.99 -1.06
CA ARG A 584 -21.56 9.03 -2.50
C ARG A 584 -20.04 8.93 -2.71
N THR A 585 -19.59 7.92 -3.47
CA THR A 585 -18.16 7.61 -3.61
C THR A 585 -17.68 7.70 -5.06
N VAL A 586 -16.43 8.14 -5.24
CA VAL A 586 -15.64 7.96 -6.47
C VAL A 586 -14.36 7.19 -6.12
N ASP A 587 -13.98 6.23 -6.95
CA ASP A 587 -12.67 5.58 -6.87
C ASP A 587 -11.72 6.23 -7.88
N CYS A 588 -10.54 6.62 -7.42
CA CYS A 588 -9.50 7.18 -8.28
C CYS A 588 -8.09 6.83 -7.80
N GLY A 589 -7.11 6.84 -8.71
CA GLY A 589 -5.72 6.47 -8.40
C GLY A 589 -4.69 7.17 -9.25
N MET A 590 -3.45 7.23 -8.75
CA MET A 590 -2.30 7.52 -9.62
C MET A 590 -1.98 6.29 -10.47
N PRO A 591 -1.61 6.47 -11.75
CA PRO A 591 -1.22 5.38 -12.63
C PRO A 591 0.15 4.81 -12.22
N GLN A 592 0.25 3.48 -12.09
CA GLN A 592 1.49 2.76 -11.80
C GLN A 592 1.63 1.43 -12.57
N LEU A 593 2.86 0.94 -12.62
CA LEU A 593 3.25 -0.38 -13.12
C LEU A 593 3.75 -1.26 -11.97
N SER A 594 3.78 -2.58 -12.19
CA SER A 594 4.32 -3.58 -11.25
C SER A 594 3.68 -3.56 -9.85
N MET A 595 2.37 -3.25 -9.80
CA MET A 595 1.53 -3.26 -8.60
C MET A 595 1.68 -4.56 -7.80
N HIS A 596 1.64 -4.45 -6.47
CA HIS A 596 1.91 -5.54 -5.52
C HIS A 596 3.34 -6.14 -5.58
N SER A 597 4.30 -5.48 -6.26
CA SER A 597 5.72 -5.85 -6.19
C SER A 597 6.38 -5.34 -4.91
N VAL A 598 7.48 -6.00 -4.50
CA VAL A 598 8.41 -5.41 -3.52
C VAL A 598 8.99 -4.07 -3.99
N ARG A 599 9.03 -3.81 -5.31
CA ARG A 599 9.47 -2.55 -5.89
C ARG A 599 8.69 -2.21 -7.17
N GLU A 600 7.82 -1.22 -7.02
CA GLU A 600 6.82 -0.76 -7.97
C GLU A 600 7.30 0.52 -8.69
N MET A 601 6.51 1.01 -9.65
CA MET A 601 6.89 2.14 -10.51
C MET A 601 5.71 3.07 -10.84
N CYS A 602 5.77 4.34 -10.47
CA CYS A 602 4.82 5.38 -10.89
C CYS A 602 5.53 6.60 -11.49
N GLY A 603 4.77 7.58 -11.99
CA GLY A 603 5.30 8.80 -12.56
C GLY A 603 5.41 9.96 -11.56
N THR A 604 6.51 10.71 -11.62
CA THR A 604 6.75 11.89 -10.74
C THR A 604 5.66 12.96 -10.85
N LYS A 605 5.29 13.37 -12.07
CA LYS A 605 4.23 14.38 -12.32
C LYS A 605 2.86 13.95 -11.76
N ASP A 606 2.59 12.65 -11.63
CA ASP A 606 1.30 12.15 -11.12
C ASP A 606 1.10 12.45 -9.63
N VAL A 607 2.19 12.52 -8.85
CA VAL A 607 2.18 12.93 -7.43
C VAL A 607 1.72 14.37 -7.29
N ASP A 608 2.34 15.28 -8.04
CA ASP A 608 2.00 16.71 -8.01
C ASP A 608 0.64 17.00 -8.67
N LEU A 609 0.11 16.09 -9.48
CA LEU A 609 -1.26 16.11 -10.00
C LEU A 609 -2.26 15.66 -8.93
N ALA A 610 -2.03 14.51 -8.31
CA ALA A 610 -2.90 13.93 -7.28
C ALA A 610 -3.04 14.85 -6.06
N TYR A 611 -1.92 15.38 -5.56
CA TYR A 611 -1.92 16.36 -4.47
C TYR A 611 -2.74 17.61 -4.78
N ARG A 612 -2.57 18.21 -5.97
CA ARG A 612 -3.36 19.39 -6.37
C ARG A 612 -4.84 19.05 -6.52
N HIS A 613 -5.18 17.87 -7.04
CA HIS A 613 -6.57 17.42 -7.14
C HIS A 613 -7.20 17.20 -5.75
N PHE A 614 -6.53 16.52 -4.82
CA PHE A 614 -7.04 16.33 -3.45
C PHE A 614 -7.12 17.63 -2.66
N MET A 615 -6.14 18.53 -2.79
CA MET A 615 -6.19 19.87 -2.20
C MET A 615 -7.37 20.69 -2.77
N ALA A 616 -7.58 20.67 -4.08
CA ALA A 616 -8.72 21.32 -4.72
C ALA A 616 -10.06 20.68 -4.32
N PHE A 617 -10.13 19.36 -4.14
CA PHE A 617 -11.32 18.69 -3.61
C PHE A 617 -11.66 19.20 -2.21
N TYR A 618 -10.68 19.27 -1.31
CA TYR A 618 -10.89 19.83 0.02
C TYR A 618 -11.35 21.30 0.02
N GLN A 619 -10.86 22.11 -0.92
CA GLN A 619 -11.16 23.55 -0.99
C GLN A 619 -12.43 23.91 -1.77
N LEU A 620 -12.75 23.17 -2.84
CA LEU A 620 -13.76 23.57 -3.83
C LEU A 620 -15.03 22.72 -3.79
N PHE A 621 -14.96 21.45 -3.35
CA PHE A 621 -16.03 20.47 -3.55
C PHE A 621 -17.39 20.95 -3.01
N THR A 622 -17.44 21.53 -1.81
CA THR A 622 -18.67 22.08 -1.21
C THR A 622 -19.40 23.01 -2.19
N SER A 623 -18.67 23.89 -2.88
CA SER A 623 -19.22 24.86 -3.84
C SER A 623 -19.55 24.27 -5.22
N VAL A 624 -19.10 23.05 -5.51
CA VAL A 624 -19.42 22.30 -6.74
C VAL A 624 -20.67 21.46 -6.52
N ASP A 625 -20.75 20.78 -5.38
CA ASP A 625 -21.86 19.91 -5.01
C ASP A 625 -23.19 20.68 -4.82
N GLU A 626 -23.13 21.87 -4.21
CA GLU A 626 -24.29 22.77 -4.05
C GLU A 626 -24.91 23.26 -5.38
N LYS A 627 -24.23 23.05 -6.52
CA LYS A 627 -24.73 23.40 -7.86
C LYS A 627 -25.38 22.23 -8.60
N LEU A 628 -25.32 21.01 -8.06
CA LEU A 628 -25.83 19.80 -8.72
C LEU A 628 -27.08 19.27 -8.01
N GLN A 629 -28.24 19.46 -8.65
CA GLN A 629 -29.46 18.75 -8.25
C GLN A 629 -29.42 17.32 -8.82
N ILE A 630 -29.63 16.32 -7.95
CA ILE A 630 -29.57 14.88 -8.29
C ILE A 630 -30.96 14.27 -8.08
N ASP A 631 -31.39 14.24 -6.82
CA ASP A 631 -32.73 13.85 -6.39
C ASP A 631 -33.56 15.12 -6.13
N SER A 632 -34.89 15.03 -6.29
CA SER A 632 -35.85 16.14 -6.14
C SER A 632 -36.72 16.01 -4.89
#